data_AF-A0A017T937-F1
#
_entry.id   AF-A0A017T937-F1
#
_cell.length_a   1.000
_cell.length_b   1.000
_cell.length_c   1.000
_cell.angle_alpha   90.00
_cell.angle_beta   90.00
_cell.angle_gamma   90.00
#
_symmetry.space_group_name_H-M   'P 1'
#
loop_
_entity.id
_entity.type
_entity.pdbx_description
1 polymer ?
#
loop_
_entity_poly.entity_id
_entity_poly.type
_entity_poly.pdbx_seq_one_letter_code
_entity_poly.pdbx_strand_id
1 'polypeptide(L)'
;MATELLIRLDGDEGLFRAYEAIEFLAPVKAGDYIEATGVISKVGTTSRTMAFEARKVVQNLRDASLAASAADALADPVVVCRALGTCVVPRELQRRPRLVLPSLSAAPPDLAQLPEPRPIITPPPRVIVTPPSGELILTAAIVGAEITREQTPWLPITAKEIAEEAARCRDAGVAVIHLHVRTPDGAPSQDAGLFGEAVAAIREKTDVIVQASTGGAVGMSGEERAQVLQCRPEMATLNCGTLNFGNDVFQNPRPLIRDLCQRIHAAGSVPELECYEVGHVDEALRLHAEGVLKGPLHFQFVLGVPGGIGAREDVVRFLVSQIPPGATWGVAAVGRHQRPMTELAMRLGGHARVGLEDNIYLEKGVLAEGSAPLVARAAAYARSVGREVVDPARARQLLGISGATVGAGDARAQ
;
A
#
# COMPACT_ATOMS: atom_id res chain seq x y z
N MET A 1 -12.04 15.75 29.25
CA MET A 1 -12.72 15.07 30.38
C MET A 1 -11.79 14.14 31.17
N ALA A 2 -11.32 13.00 30.63
CA ALA A 2 -10.43 12.10 31.39
C ALA A 2 -9.17 12.80 31.91
N THR A 3 -8.48 13.54 31.05
CA THR A 3 -7.35 14.41 31.41
C THR A 3 -7.68 15.40 32.52
N GLU A 4 -8.87 16.01 32.47
CA GLU A 4 -9.30 16.98 33.48
C GLU A 4 -9.50 16.30 34.85
N LEU A 5 -10.13 15.12 34.88
CA LEU A 5 -10.31 14.34 36.10
C LEU A 5 -8.97 13.96 36.74
N LEU A 6 -7.96 13.63 35.94
CA LEU A 6 -6.61 13.33 36.41
C LEU A 6 -5.89 14.58 36.89
N ILE A 7 -5.99 15.70 36.19
CA ILE A 7 -5.40 16.96 36.66
C ILE A 7 -6.04 17.38 37.98
N ARG A 8 -7.35 17.17 38.16
CA ARG A 8 -8.06 17.51 39.40
C ARG A 8 -7.67 16.59 40.57
N LEU A 9 -7.51 15.28 40.33
CA LEU A 9 -7.19 14.31 41.38
C LEU A 9 -5.68 14.24 41.68
N ASP A 10 -4.89 14.12 40.63
CA ASP A 10 -3.48 13.74 40.64
C ASP A 10 -2.54 14.85 40.17
N GLY A 11 -3.07 16.00 39.72
CA GLY A 11 -2.26 17.17 39.34
C GLY A 11 -1.43 16.98 38.06
N ASP A 12 -1.69 15.93 37.32
CA ASP A 12 -1.02 15.51 36.09
C ASP A 12 -2.05 15.06 35.05
N GLU A 13 -1.73 15.20 33.76
CA GLU A 13 -2.64 14.86 32.67
C GLU A 13 -2.86 13.35 32.51
N GLY A 14 -1.89 12.53 32.92
CA GLY A 14 -1.88 11.09 32.78
C GLY A 14 -2.05 10.58 31.34
N LEU A 15 -2.16 9.26 31.20
CA LEU A 15 -2.38 8.58 29.94
C LEU A 15 -3.66 7.76 29.98
N PHE A 16 -4.51 7.89 28.95
CA PHE A 16 -5.63 6.98 28.75
C PHE A 16 -5.10 5.64 28.23
N ARG A 17 -5.18 4.57 29.03
CA ARG A 17 -4.55 3.28 28.70
C ARG A 17 -5.44 2.41 27.83
N ALA A 18 -6.70 2.24 28.20
CA ALA A 18 -7.62 1.34 27.50
C ALA A 18 -9.07 1.65 27.87
N TYR A 19 -9.97 1.32 26.95
CA TYR A 19 -11.39 1.18 27.27
C TYR A 19 -11.66 -0.25 27.75
N GLU A 20 -12.37 -0.35 28.86
CA GLU A 20 -12.93 -1.61 29.32
C GLU A 20 -14.23 -1.91 28.59
N ALA A 21 -15.09 -0.90 28.38
CA ALA A 21 -16.34 -1.04 27.63
C ALA A 21 -16.75 0.28 26.97
N ILE A 22 -17.45 0.22 25.84
CA ILE A 22 -18.01 1.36 25.10
C ILE A 22 -19.33 0.88 24.46
N GLU A 23 -20.39 1.64 24.65
CA GLU A 23 -21.69 1.44 24.01
C GLU A 23 -22.07 2.70 23.23
N PHE A 24 -22.34 2.55 21.93
CA PHE A 24 -22.94 3.59 21.11
C PHE A 24 -24.44 3.39 21.07
N LEU A 25 -25.18 4.29 21.73
CA LEU A 25 -26.61 4.12 22.00
C LEU A 25 -27.49 4.92 21.04
N ALA A 26 -26.96 5.99 20.45
CA ALA A 26 -27.65 6.78 19.44
C ALA A 26 -26.68 7.50 18.50
N PRO A 27 -27.07 7.78 17.25
CA PRO A 27 -26.20 8.43 16.28
C PRO A 27 -25.94 9.89 16.65
N VAL A 28 -24.69 10.32 16.47
CA VAL A 28 -24.27 11.74 16.51
C VAL A 28 -23.93 12.15 15.10
N LYS A 29 -24.42 13.32 14.68
CA LYS A 29 -24.18 13.87 13.35
C LYS A 29 -23.57 15.27 13.46
N ALA A 30 -22.91 15.73 12.40
CA ALA A 30 -22.37 17.09 12.34
C ALA A 30 -23.46 18.13 12.66
N GLY A 31 -23.12 19.11 13.50
CA GLY A 31 -24.05 20.13 13.99
C GLY A 31 -24.84 19.76 15.26
N ASP A 32 -24.77 18.52 15.75
CA ASP A 32 -25.31 18.18 17.08
C ASP A 32 -24.40 18.75 18.19
N TYR A 33 -24.97 19.17 19.32
CA TYR A 33 -24.22 19.57 20.52
C TYR A 33 -24.31 18.49 21.59
N ILE A 34 -23.13 18.06 22.06
CA ILE A 34 -22.97 16.96 23.01
C ILE A 34 -22.40 17.49 24.31
N GLU A 35 -23.01 17.10 25.42
CA GLU A 35 -22.46 17.24 26.76
C GLU A 35 -21.94 15.89 27.24
N ALA A 36 -20.75 15.85 27.84
CA ALA A 36 -20.16 14.63 28.37
C ALA A 36 -19.81 14.79 29.85
N THR A 37 -20.15 13.77 30.63
CA THR A 37 -19.84 13.69 32.07
C THR A 37 -18.98 12.47 32.34
N GLY A 38 -18.08 12.59 33.31
CA GLY A 38 -17.12 11.55 33.64
C GLY A 38 -16.84 11.53 35.13
N VAL A 39 -16.72 10.33 35.68
CA VAL A 39 -16.44 10.11 37.10
C VAL A 39 -15.38 9.04 37.28
N ILE A 40 -14.53 9.21 38.30
CA ILE A 40 -13.57 8.19 38.69
C ILE A 40 -14.30 7.18 39.57
N SER A 41 -14.51 5.97 39.06
CA SER A 41 -15.22 4.89 39.75
C SER A 41 -14.30 4.04 40.62
N LYS A 42 -12.99 3.99 40.31
CA LYS A 42 -11.99 3.28 41.10
C LYS A 42 -10.62 3.95 41.04
N VAL A 43 -9.94 4.04 42.18
CA VAL A 43 -8.57 4.56 42.29
C VAL A 43 -7.64 3.43 42.74
N GLY A 44 -6.61 3.15 41.94
CA GLY A 44 -5.50 2.26 42.26
C GLY A 44 -4.19 3.04 42.47
N THR A 45 -3.06 2.33 42.57
CA THR A 45 -1.75 2.96 42.83
C THR A 45 -1.32 3.92 41.71
N THR A 46 -1.49 3.49 40.46
CA THR A 46 -1.24 4.31 39.27
C THR A 46 -2.45 4.34 38.33
N SER A 47 -3.43 3.45 38.50
CA SER A 47 -4.59 3.30 37.61
C SER A 47 -5.85 3.97 38.13
N ARG A 48 -6.61 4.66 37.27
CA ARG A 48 -7.91 5.28 37.58
C ARG A 48 -8.93 4.70 36.62
N THR A 49 -9.90 3.93 37.14
CA THR A 49 -11.05 3.51 36.35
C THR A 49 -12.04 4.65 36.32
N MET A 50 -12.50 5.00 35.13
CA MET A 50 -13.40 6.11 34.87
C MET A 50 -14.62 5.64 34.09
N ALA A 51 -15.78 6.11 34.50
CA ALA A 51 -17.03 5.95 33.78
C ALA A 51 -17.40 7.26 33.09
N PHE A 52 -17.88 7.17 31.87
CA PHE A 52 -18.22 8.29 31.00
C PHE A 52 -19.62 8.13 30.42
N GLU A 53 -20.35 9.23 30.31
CA GLU A 53 -21.62 9.30 29.60
C GLU A 53 -21.64 10.56 28.74
N ALA A 54 -22.03 10.41 27.47
CA ALA A 54 -22.23 11.51 26.54
C ALA A 54 -23.70 11.58 26.14
N ARG A 55 -24.26 12.80 26.19
CA ARG A 55 -25.65 13.10 25.87
C ARG A 55 -25.72 14.16 24.79
N LYS A 56 -26.54 13.92 23.78
CA LYS A 56 -26.95 14.95 22.82
C LYS A 56 -28.00 15.82 23.49
N VAL A 57 -27.72 17.11 23.60
CA VAL A 57 -28.65 18.09 24.21
C VAL A 57 -29.15 19.13 23.19
N VAL A 58 -28.49 19.25 22.02
CA VAL A 58 -29.03 20.00 20.86
C VAL A 58 -28.86 19.15 19.60
N GLN A 59 -29.88 19.13 18.75
CA GLN A 59 -29.87 18.43 17.48
C GLN A 59 -30.01 19.42 16.32
N ASN A 60 -29.11 19.35 15.35
CA ASN A 60 -29.29 20.09 14.10
C ASN A 60 -30.47 19.50 13.30
N LEU A 61 -31.35 20.37 12.79
CA LEU A 61 -32.62 19.98 12.19
C LEU A 61 -32.45 19.36 10.80
N ARG A 62 -31.39 19.73 10.06
CA ARG A 62 -31.06 19.19 8.74
C ARG A 62 -32.23 19.26 7.76
N ASP A 63 -33.07 20.29 7.91
CA ASP A 63 -34.21 20.56 7.05
C ASP A 63 -33.81 21.53 5.95
N ALA A 64 -34.05 21.17 4.70
CA ALA A 64 -33.70 21.98 3.53
C ALA A 64 -34.47 23.31 3.45
N SER A 65 -35.56 23.45 4.19
CA SER A 65 -36.33 24.70 4.32
C SER A 65 -35.79 25.67 5.38
N LEU A 66 -34.82 25.22 6.19
CA LEU A 66 -34.21 26.00 7.26
C LEU A 66 -32.73 26.31 6.94
N ALA A 67 -32.14 27.25 7.69
CA ALA A 67 -30.71 27.50 7.60
C ALA A 67 -29.92 26.23 7.97
N ALA A 68 -28.78 25.99 7.33
CA ALA A 68 -27.95 24.81 7.60
C ALA A 68 -27.46 24.70 9.06
N SER A 69 -27.45 25.83 9.80
CA SER A 69 -27.12 25.91 11.22
C SER A 69 -28.32 25.76 12.15
N ALA A 70 -29.55 25.61 11.64
CA ALA A 70 -30.76 25.50 12.46
C ALA A 70 -30.72 24.24 13.33
N ALA A 71 -31.00 24.40 14.62
CA ALA A 71 -30.90 23.34 15.60
C ALA A 71 -31.87 23.56 16.76
N ASP A 72 -32.36 22.46 17.33
CA ASP A 72 -33.29 22.46 18.46
C ASP A 72 -32.62 21.90 19.71
N ALA A 73 -32.78 22.61 20.82
CA ALA A 73 -32.45 22.08 22.14
C ALA A 73 -33.44 20.97 22.49
N LEU A 74 -32.92 19.83 22.93
CA LEU A 74 -33.71 18.67 23.28
C LEU A 74 -34.22 18.82 24.71
N ALA A 75 -35.54 18.75 24.89
CA ALA A 75 -36.16 18.74 26.22
C ALA A 75 -35.66 17.55 27.06
N ASP A 76 -35.50 16.40 26.41
CA ASP A 76 -34.90 15.20 26.98
C ASP A 76 -33.59 14.88 26.26
N PRO A 77 -32.42 15.05 26.92
CA PRO A 77 -31.14 14.67 26.37
C PRO A 77 -31.09 13.20 25.94
N VAL A 78 -30.58 12.94 24.74
CA VAL A 78 -30.43 11.58 24.23
C VAL A 78 -29.05 11.06 24.62
N VAL A 79 -28.98 9.96 25.38
CA VAL A 79 -27.71 9.29 25.66
C VAL A 79 -27.18 8.70 24.36
N VAL A 80 -26.01 9.17 23.91
CA VAL A 80 -25.40 8.74 22.64
C VAL A 80 -24.26 7.76 22.86
N CYS A 81 -23.56 7.85 23.99
CA CYS A 81 -22.44 6.96 24.29
C CYS A 81 -22.26 6.78 25.81
N ARG A 82 -21.95 5.55 26.22
CA ARG A 82 -21.44 5.23 27.56
C ARG A 82 -20.11 4.51 27.42
N ALA A 83 -19.17 4.80 28.31
CA ALA A 83 -17.88 4.13 28.29
C ALA A 83 -17.30 3.92 29.69
N LEU A 84 -16.55 2.84 29.84
CA LEU A 84 -15.71 2.55 30.99
C LEU A 84 -14.27 2.45 30.49
N GLY A 85 -13.33 3.12 31.14
CA GLY A 85 -11.94 3.09 30.74
C GLY A 85 -10.98 3.24 31.90
N THR A 86 -9.73 2.84 31.69
CA THR A 86 -8.67 2.96 32.66
C THR A 86 -7.63 3.97 32.17
N CYS A 87 -7.34 4.96 33.01
CA CYS A 87 -6.24 5.89 32.87
C CYS A 87 -5.08 5.55 33.81
N VAL A 88 -3.88 6.01 33.50
CA VAL A 88 -2.68 5.81 34.31
C VAL A 88 -1.99 7.15 34.57
N VAL A 89 -1.66 7.41 35.84
CA VAL A 89 -0.76 8.49 36.24
C VAL A 89 0.41 7.86 37.00
N PRO A 90 1.66 7.95 36.50
CA PRO A 90 2.83 7.45 37.19
C PRO A 90 2.97 8.07 38.58
N ARG A 91 3.44 7.29 39.56
CA ARG A 91 3.41 7.68 40.98
C ARG A 91 4.25 8.94 41.24
N GLU A 92 5.35 9.07 40.53
CA GLU A 92 6.30 10.17 40.56
C GLU A 92 5.74 11.49 40.02
N LEU A 93 4.68 11.43 39.20
CA LEU A 93 4.01 12.61 38.64
C LEU A 93 2.77 13.03 39.45
N GLN A 94 2.26 12.15 40.32
CA GLN A 94 1.09 12.44 41.15
C GLN A 94 1.41 13.51 42.21
N ARG A 95 0.72 14.65 42.12
CA ARG A 95 0.78 15.75 43.07
C ARG A 95 -0.63 16.18 43.44
N ARG A 96 -0.96 16.23 44.73
CA ARG A 96 -2.29 16.71 45.19
C ARG A 96 -2.43 18.20 44.87
N PRO A 97 -3.18 18.60 43.83
CA PRO A 97 -3.20 19.99 43.40
C PRO A 97 -4.14 20.80 44.28
N ARG A 98 -3.86 22.10 44.43
CA ARG A 98 -4.85 23.03 45.00
C ARG A 98 -5.92 23.27 43.94
N LEU A 99 -7.14 22.78 44.17
CA LEU A 99 -8.27 22.94 43.27
C LEU A 99 -8.72 24.41 43.21
N VAL A 100 -8.78 24.98 42.01
CA VAL A 100 -9.24 26.37 41.77
C VAL A 100 -10.58 26.40 41.00
N LEU A 101 -11.04 25.26 40.49
CA LEU A 101 -12.25 25.18 39.66
C LEU A 101 -13.40 24.48 40.40
N PRO A 102 -14.62 25.04 40.41
CA PRO A 102 -15.79 24.34 40.91
C PRO A 102 -16.06 23.06 40.10
N SER A 103 -16.72 22.08 40.73
CA SER A 103 -17.25 20.91 40.01
C SER A 103 -18.29 21.39 39.01
N LEU A 104 -18.16 20.98 37.74
CA LEU A 104 -19.21 21.21 36.75
C LEU A 104 -20.48 20.48 37.22
N SER A 105 -21.60 21.21 37.24
CA SER A 105 -22.89 20.90 37.88
C SER A 105 -23.65 19.68 37.32
N ALA A 106 -22.99 18.78 36.57
CA ALA A 106 -23.65 17.61 36.02
C ALA A 106 -23.84 16.54 37.11
N ALA A 107 -25.04 15.98 37.19
CA ALA A 107 -25.29 14.82 38.04
C ALA A 107 -24.36 13.66 37.61
N PRO A 108 -23.75 12.92 38.55
CA PRO A 108 -22.90 11.80 38.21
C PRO A 108 -23.70 10.75 37.41
N PRO A 109 -23.05 10.04 36.47
CA PRO A 109 -23.72 8.97 35.72
C PRO A 109 -24.19 7.88 36.69
N ASP A 110 -25.32 7.28 36.38
CA ASP A 110 -25.87 6.15 37.15
C ASP A 110 -24.96 4.93 36.98
N LEU A 111 -24.18 4.64 38.02
CA LEU A 111 -23.20 3.55 38.02
C LEU A 111 -23.85 2.18 37.82
N ALA A 112 -25.15 2.02 38.13
CA ALA A 112 -25.89 0.78 37.93
C ALA A 112 -26.25 0.52 36.45
N GLN A 113 -26.20 1.56 35.60
CA GLN A 113 -26.49 1.47 34.16
C GLN A 113 -25.22 1.42 33.31
N LEU A 114 -24.05 1.29 33.94
CA LEU A 114 -22.80 1.12 33.20
C LEU A 114 -22.74 -0.27 32.57
N PRO A 115 -22.17 -0.38 31.36
CA PRO A 115 -21.94 -1.68 30.74
C PRO A 115 -21.10 -2.57 31.65
N GLU A 116 -21.40 -3.86 31.69
CA GLU A 116 -20.51 -4.81 32.36
C GLU A 116 -19.10 -4.75 31.73
N PRO A 117 -18.03 -4.73 32.53
CA PRO A 117 -16.66 -4.65 32.04
C PRO A 117 -16.33 -5.94 31.26
N ARG A 118 -16.55 -5.90 29.95
CA ARG A 118 -16.06 -6.89 29.01
C ARG A 118 -14.99 -6.21 28.19
N PRO A 119 -13.70 -6.57 28.38
CA PRO A 119 -12.61 -5.88 27.71
C PRO A 119 -12.94 -5.74 26.22
N ILE A 120 -13.10 -4.49 25.78
CA ILE A 120 -12.97 -4.16 24.37
C ILE A 120 -11.50 -4.36 24.06
N ILE A 121 -11.15 -5.61 23.77
CA ILE A 121 -10.06 -5.89 22.87
C ILE A 121 -10.56 -5.28 21.57
N THR A 122 -10.08 -4.06 21.25
CA THR A 122 -10.15 -3.59 19.87
C THR A 122 -9.68 -4.77 19.05
N PRO A 123 -10.56 -5.42 18.24
CA PRO A 123 -10.05 -6.47 17.38
C PRO A 123 -8.88 -5.82 16.66
N PRO A 124 -7.69 -6.46 16.62
CA PRO A 124 -6.62 -5.95 15.77
C PRO A 124 -7.30 -5.61 14.45
N PRO A 125 -7.04 -4.41 13.88
CA PRO A 125 -7.78 -3.94 12.72
C PRO A 125 -7.95 -5.14 11.80
N ARG A 126 -9.18 -5.46 11.40
CA ARG A 126 -9.43 -6.48 10.38
C ARG A 126 -8.90 -5.96 9.04
N VAL A 127 -7.61 -5.63 8.99
CA VAL A 127 -6.76 -5.98 7.89
C VAL A 127 -6.86 -7.49 7.85
N ILE A 128 -7.42 -8.02 6.77
CA ILE A 128 -7.09 -9.38 6.38
C ILE A 128 -5.59 -9.31 6.08
N VAL A 129 -4.75 -9.41 7.11
CA VAL A 129 -3.38 -9.86 6.94
C VAL A 129 -3.59 -11.35 6.74
N THR A 130 -3.76 -11.76 5.48
CA THR A 130 -3.33 -13.10 5.09
C THR A 130 -2.00 -13.30 5.81
N PRO A 131 -1.84 -14.34 6.66
CA PRO A 131 -0.54 -14.57 7.30
C PRO A 131 0.50 -14.41 6.20
N PRO A 132 1.51 -13.52 6.37
CA PRO A 132 2.36 -13.11 5.28
C PRO A 132 2.82 -14.38 4.58
N SER A 133 2.43 -14.54 3.31
CA SER A 133 2.87 -15.71 2.58
C SER A 133 4.37 -15.77 2.75
N GLY A 134 4.91 -16.92 3.15
CA GLY A 134 6.37 -17.07 3.21
C GLY A 134 6.99 -16.65 1.87
N GLU A 135 6.25 -16.82 0.78
CA GLU A 135 6.68 -16.58 -0.59
C GLU A 135 6.72 -15.10 -0.97
N LEU A 136 7.81 -14.68 -1.60
CA LEU A 136 8.08 -13.35 -2.09
C LEU A 136 8.47 -13.41 -3.58
N ILE A 137 7.65 -12.82 -4.45
CA ILE A 137 8.08 -12.43 -5.79
C ILE A 137 8.93 -11.17 -5.66
N LEU A 138 10.16 -11.25 -6.16
CA LEU A 138 11.06 -10.11 -6.29
C LEU A 138 11.18 -9.76 -7.77
N THR A 139 10.81 -8.54 -8.11
CA THR A 139 10.90 -7.97 -9.46
C THR A 139 12.12 -7.05 -9.57
N ALA A 140 12.86 -7.13 -10.67
CA ALA A 140 13.90 -6.14 -10.99
C ALA A 140 13.54 -5.30 -12.22
N ALA A 141 13.49 -3.99 -12.04
CA ALA A 141 13.31 -2.98 -13.09
C ALA A 141 14.68 -2.42 -13.49
N ILE A 142 15.25 -3.00 -14.54
CA ILE A 142 16.69 -2.94 -14.79
C ILE A 142 17.14 -1.79 -15.72
N VAL A 143 16.21 -1.14 -16.43
CA VAL A 143 16.50 -0.11 -17.45
C VAL A 143 15.69 1.17 -17.24
N GLY A 144 14.36 1.10 -17.28
CA GLY A 144 13.47 2.28 -17.24
C GLY A 144 13.57 3.22 -18.42
N ALA A 145 12.85 4.32 -18.36
CA ALA A 145 12.86 5.38 -19.39
C ALA A 145 13.65 6.64 -18.99
N GLU A 146 13.67 7.00 -17.70
CA GLU A 146 14.17 8.31 -17.26
C GLU A 146 15.67 8.36 -16.95
N ILE A 147 16.23 7.27 -16.40
CA ILE A 147 17.63 7.24 -15.98
C ILE A 147 18.55 7.17 -17.21
N THR A 148 19.65 7.92 -17.21
CA THR A 148 20.62 7.93 -18.31
C THR A 148 22.02 7.49 -17.87
N ARG A 149 22.91 7.19 -18.83
CA ARG A 149 24.28 6.77 -18.54
C ARG A 149 25.15 7.86 -17.94
N GLU A 150 24.78 9.13 -18.14
CA GLU A 150 25.40 10.28 -17.48
C GLU A 150 25.14 10.25 -15.97
N GLN A 151 24.01 9.70 -15.53
CA GLN A 151 23.67 9.56 -14.11
C GLN A 151 24.27 8.29 -13.50
N THR A 152 24.34 7.20 -14.25
CA THR A 152 25.01 5.96 -13.83
C THR A 152 25.60 5.20 -15.01
N PRO A 153 26.91 4.86 -15.01
CA PRO A 153 27.52 4.10 -16.09
C PRO A 153 27.02 2.65 -16.16
N TRP A 154 26.30 2.20 -15.13
CA TRP A 154 25.85 0.82 -14.96
C TRP A 154 24.49 0.54 -15.62
N LEU A 155 23.89 1.52 -16.29
CA LEU A 155 22.62 1.35 -16.99
C LEU A 155 22.82 0.45 -18.23
N PRO A 156 22.18 -0.75 -18.28
CA PRO A 156 22.24 -1.60 -19.47
C PRO A 156 21.42 -0.98 -20.61
N ILE A 157 21.95 -0.99 -21.84
CA ILE A 157 21.29 -0.42 -23.02
C ILE A 157 21.11 -1.49 -24.09
N THR A 158 22.17 -2.20 -24.43
CA THR A 158 22.14 -3.22 -25.50
C THR A 158 21.45 -4.50 -25.03
N ALA A 159 20.89 -5.28 -25.95
CA ALA A 159 20.28 -6.59 -25.64
C ALA A 159 21.23 -7.51 -24.86
N LYS A 160 22.54 -7.47 -25.18
CA LYS A 160 23.56 -8.24 -24.47
C LYS A 160 23.72 -7.79 -23.01
N GLU A 161 23.89 -6.49 -22.78
CA GLU A 161 24.03 -5.93 -21.42
C GLU A 161 22.76 -6.18 -20.60
N ILE A 162 21.58 -6.02 -21.21
CA ILE A 162 20.29 -6.29 -20.58
C ILE A 162 20.20 -7.76 -20.16
N ALA A 163 20.57 -8.69 -21.02
CA ALA A 163 20.54 -10.11 -20.71
C ALA A 163 21.57 -10.53 -19.65
N GLU A 164 22.76 -9.92 -19.66
CA GLU A 164 23.77 -10.12 -18.62
C GLU A 164 23.28 -9.59 -17.26
N GLU A 165 22.67 -8.41 -17.22
CA GLU A 165 22.13 -7.85 -15.98
C GLU A 165 20.91 -8.63 -15.47
N ALA A 166 20.04 -9.09 -16.36
CA ALA A 166 18.93 -9.98 -16.03
C ALA A 166 19.41 -11.29 -15.40
N ALA A 167 20.46 -11.92 -15.96
CA ALA A 167 21.07 -13.12 -15.40
C ALA A 167 21.68 -12.88 -14.02
N ARG A 168 22.42 -11.77 -13.83
CA ARG A 168 22.94 -11.39 -12.51
C ARG A 168 21.81 -11.17 -11.49
N CYS A 169 20.71 -10.55 -11.90
CA CYS A 169 19.52 -10.36 -11.07
C CYS A 169 18.86 -11.70 -10.73
N ARG A 170 18.78 -12.63 -11.69
CA ARG A 170 18.30 -13.99 -11.47
C ARG A 170 19.11 -14.72 -10.41
N ASP A 171 20.45 -14.70 -10.53
CA ASP A 171 21.37 -15.34 -9.57
C ASP A 171 21.21 -14.78 -8.15
N ALA A 172 20.84 -13.49 -8.04
CA ALA A 172 20.56 -12.83 -6.77
C ALA A 172 19.14 -13.10 -6.21
N GLY A 173 18.26 -13.74 -7.00
CA GLY A 173 16.94 -14.22 -6.55
C GLY A 173 15.73 -13.63 -7.28
N VAL A 174 15.90 -12.84 -8.35
CA VAL A 174 14.73 -12.27 -9.07
C VAL A 174 13.92 -13.34 -9.78
N ALA A 175 12.60 -13.17 -9.77
CA ALA A 175 11.67 -13.98 -10.55
C ALA A 175 11.14 -13.26 -11.81
N VAL A 176 11.02 -11.94 -11.75
CA VAL A 176 10.44 -11.10 -12.81
C VAL A 176 11.40 -9.98 -13.19
N ILE A 177 11.66 -9.82 -14.49
CA ILE A 177 12.35 -8.64 -15.04
C ILE A 177 11.32 -7.71 -15.65
N HIS A 178 11.17 -6.53 -15.06
CA HIS A 178 10.45 -5.41 -15.66
C HIS A 178 11.37 -4.76 -16.70
N LEU A 179 10.93 -4.75 -17.96
CA LEU A 179 11.77 -4.44 -19.09
C LEU A 179 11.28 -3.22 -19.86
N HIS A 180 12.22 -2.28 -20.01
CA HIS A 180 12.24 -1.24 -21.03
C HIS A 180 13.43 -1.50 -21.96
N VAL A 181 13.38 -0.95 -23.17
CA VAL A 181 14.53 -0.92 -24.09
C VAL A 181 14.89 0.51 -24.45
N ARG A 182 16.14 0.67 -24.89
CA ARG A 182 16.70 1.94 -25.35
C ARG A 182 17.19 1.80 -26.77
N THR A 183 17.21 2.90 -27.50
CA THR A 183 17.98 3.01 -28.73
C THR A 183 19.48 2.96 -28.43
N PRO A 184 20.36 2.72 -29.44
CA PRO A 184 21.81 2.64 -29.22
C PRO A 184 22.43 3.91 -28.60
N ASP A 185 21.84 5.08 -28.82
CA ASP A 185 22.22 6.36 -28.22
C ASP A 185 21.64 6.57 -26.81
N GLY A 186 20.85 5.62 -26.30
CA GLY A 186 20.33 5.61 -24.93
C GLY A 186 18.95 6.25 -24.74
N ALA A 187 18.32 6.74 -25.80
CA ALA A 187 16.96 7.27 -25.74
C ALA A 187 15.94 6.16 -25.47
N PRO A 188 14.82 6.43 -24.76
CA PRO A 188 13.76 5.45 -24.56
C PRO A 188 13.14 4.98 -25.87
N SER A 189 12.85 3.69 -25.98
CA SER A 189 12.20 3.11 -27.16
C SER A 189 11.12 2.11 -26.78
N GLN A 190 10.11 2.00 -27.63
CA GLN A 190 9.11 0.92 -27.61
C GLN A 190 9.17 0.07 -28.89
N ASP A 191 10.25 0.18 -29.66
CA ASP A 191 10.43 -0.57 -30.90
C ASP A 191 10.37 -2.09 -30.63
N ALA A 192 9.49 -2.77 -31.36
CA ALA A 192 9.26 -4.20 -31.19
C ALA A 192 10.49 -5.05 -31.58
N GLY A 193 11.34 -4.58 -32.49
CA GLY A 193 12.58 -5.25 -32.88
C GLY A 193 13.59 -5.23 -31.74
N LEU A 194 13.90 -4.04 -31.20
CA LEU A 194 14.80 -3.87 -30.06
C LEU A 194 14.30 -4.63 -28.83
N PHE A 195 12.98 -4.58 -28.56
CA PHE A 195 12.38 -5.34 -27.48
C PHE A 195 12.51 -6.86 -27.72
N GLY A 196 12.22 -7.33 -28.94
CA GLY A 196 12.35 -8.73 -29.32
C GLY A 196 13.77 -9.26 -29.18
N GLU A 197 14.78 -8.49 -29.57
CA GLU A 197 16.20 -8.82 -29.39
C GLU A 197 16.57 -8.95 -27.91
N ALA A 198 16.14 -8.00 -27.07
CA ALA A 198 16.37 -8.06 -25.63
C ALA A 198 15.69 -9.27 -24.98
N VAL A 199 14.43 -9.55 -25.34
CA VAL A 199 13.69 -10.73 -24.84
C VAL A 199 14.38 -12.03 -25.26
N ALA A 200 14.82 -12.15 -26.52
CA ALA A 200 15.51 -13.32 -27.00
C ALA A 200 16.82 -13.55 -26.23
N ALA A 201 17.62 -12.50 -26.04
CA ALA A 201 18.87 -12.56 -25.30
C ALA A 201 18.66 -12.93 -23.82
N ILE A 202 17.63 -12.38 -23.15
CA ILE A 202 17.29 -12.75 -21.78
C ILE A 202 16.93 -14.24 -21.70
N ARG A 203 16.06 -14.73 -22.58
CA ARG A 203 15.59 -16.13 -22.60
C ARG A 203 16.71 -17.13 -22.90
N GLU A 204 17.74 -16.73 -23.62
CA GLU A 204 18.92 -17.57 -23.84
C GLU A 204 19.77 -17.74 -22.57
N LYS A 205 19.80 -16.73 -21.69
CA LYS A 205 20.63 -16.72 -20.48
C LYS A 205 19.91 -17.15 -19.20
N THR A 206 18.60 -16.94 -19.11
CA THR A 206 17.86 -17.11 -17.86
C THR A 206 16.37 -17.44 -18.09
N ASP A 207 15.71 -17.94 -17.05
CA ASP A 207 14.33 -18.42 -17.01
C ASP A 207 13.34 -17.43 -16.36
N VAL A 208 13.79 -16.20 -16.07
CA VAL A 208 12.94 -15.13 -15.51
C VAL A 208 11.67 -14.90 -16.33
N ILE A 209 10.62 -14.45 -15.66
CA ILE A 209 9.44 -13.90 -16.33
C ILE A 209 9.84 -12.55 -16.90
N VAL A 210 9.64 -12.34 -18.20
CA VAL A 210 9.81 -11.01 -18.81
C VAL A 210 8.48 -10.26 -18.78
N GLN A 211 8.48 -9.11 -18.13
CA GLN A 211 7.36 -8.18 -18.04
C GLN A 211 7.64 -6.94 -18.90
N ALA A 212 6.88 -6.78 -19.97
CA ALA A 212 7.03 -5.61 -20.85
C ALA A 212 6.37 -4.36 -20.24
N SER A 213 7.06 -3.23 -20.28
CA SER A 213 6.44 -1.96 -19.94
C SER A 213 5.52 -1.47 -21.06
N THR A 214 4.22 -1.33 -20.79
CA THR A 214 3.32 -0.55 -21.66
C THR A 214 3.24 0.91 -21.23
N GLY A 215 4.08 1.34 -20.29
CA GLY A 215 4.23 2.76 -19.94
C GLY A 215 5.02 3.52 -20.99
N GLY A 216 6.13 2.94 -21.44
CA GLY A 216 7.08 3.63 -22.32
C GLY A 216 7.70 4.84 -21.63
N ALA A 217 8.06 5.86 -22.42
CA ALA A 217 8.46 7.17 -21.91
C ALA A 217 7.30 8.16 -21.99
N VAL A 218 7.39 9.24 -21.20
CA VAL A 218 6.47 10.37 -21.28
C VAL A 218 6.43 10.90 -22.73
N GLY A 219 5.21 11.13 -23.23
CA GLY A 219 4.97 11.65 -24.58
C GLY A 219 4.73 10.61 -25.66
N MET A 220 4.99 9.32 -25.40
CA MET A 220 4.69 8.24 -26.36
C MET A 220 3.18 8.01 -26.52
N SER A 221 2.74 7.76 -27.75
CA SER A 221 1.36 7.42 -28.07
C SER A 221 0.96 6.02 -27.57
N GLY A 222 -0.34 5.75 -27.49
CA GLY A 222 -0.85 4.43 -27.12
C GLY A 222 -0.39 3.31 -28.08
N GLU A 223 -0.30 3.61 -29.38
CA GLU A 223 0.16 2.65 -30.39
C GLU A 223 1.65 2.32 -30.21
N GLU A 224 2.50 3.33 -29.99
CA GLU A 224 3.91 3.12 -29.67
C GLU A 224 4.07 2.25 -28.42
N ARG A 225 3.34 2.60 -27.35
CA ARG A 225 3.38 1.87 -26.08
C ARG A 225 2.91 0.42 -26.18
N ALA A 226 2.05 0.09 -27.15
CA ALA A 226 1.55 -1.26 -27.37
C ALA A 226 2.47 -2.14 -28.22
N GLN A 227 3.48 -1.59 -28.91
CA GLN A 227 4.32 -2.34 -29.85
C GLN A 227 5.02 -3.54 -29.19
N VAL A 228 5.52 -3.39 -27.97
CA VAL A 228 6.20 -4.47 -27.21
C VAL A 228 5.34 -5.71 -26.99
N LEU A 229 4.01 -5.58 -27.07
CA LEU A 229 3.08 -6.71 -26.92
C LEU A 229 3.12 -7.67 -28.12
N GLN A 230 3.64 -7.23 -29.27
CA GLN A 230 3.87 -8.09 -30.43
C GLN A 230 4.86 -9.22 -30.11
N CYS A 231 5.77 -8.99 -29.15
CA CYS A 231 6.74 -9.97 -28.69
C CYS A 231 6.15 -11.02 -27.72
N ARG A 232 4.84 -10.94 -27.41
CA ARG A 232 4.10 -11.85 -26.52
C ARG A 232 4.84 -12.11 -25.20
N PRO A 233 5.13 -11.06 -24.42
CA PRO A 233 5.75 -11.22 -23.11
C PRO A 233 4.79 -11.99 -22.18
N GLU A 234 5.31 -12.62 -21.13
CA GLU A 234 4.46 -13.37 -20.19
C GLU A 234 3.65 -12.42 -19.31
N MET A 235 4.20 -11.25 -19.02
CA MET A 235 3.52 -10.17 -18.33
C MET A 235 3.68 -8.86 -19.09
N ALA A 236 2.80 -7.92 -18.79
CA ALA A 236 2.97 -6.53 -19.20
C ALA A 236 2.41 -5.59 -18.13
N THR A 237 2.97 -4.40 -17.97
CA THR A 237 2.40 -3.42 -17.03
C THR A 237 1.17 -2.76 -17.62
N LEU A 238 0.25 -2.32 -16.77
CA LEU A 238 -0.92 -1.52 -17.12
C LEU A 238 -1.02 -0.35 -16.13
N ASN A 239 -0.71 0.85 -16.60
CA ASN A 239 -0.86 2.07 -15.82
C ASN A 239 -2.35 2.39 -15.61
N CYS A 240 -2.78 2.42 -14.35
CA CYS A 240 -4.19 2.50 -13.99
C CYS A 240 -4.71 3.94 -13.80
N GLY A 241 -4.00 4.95 -14.30
CA GLY A 241 -4.46 6.33 -14.28
C GLY A 241 -3.42 7.37 -14.70
N THR A 242 -3.90 8.58 -14.97
CA THR A 242 -3.09 9.74 -15.33
C THR A 242 -2.61 10.47 -14.07
N LEU A 243 -1.36 10.92 -14.08
CA LEU A 243 -0.80 11.77 -13.03
C LEU A 243 0.24 12.75 -13.58
N ASN A 244 0.60 13.75 -12.78
CA ASN A 244 1.83 14.50 -13.02
C ASN A 244 3.03 13.57 -12.79
N PHE A 245 4.07 13.74 -13.60
CA PHE A 245 5.28 12.92 -13.53
C PHE A 245 6.50 13.83 -13.73
N GLY A 246 7.11 14.25 -12.62
CA GLY A 246 8.14 15.28 -12.67
C GLY A 246 7.55 16.62 -13.15
N ASN A 247 8.08 17.13 -14.26
CA ASN A 247 7.60 18.36 -14.89
C ASN A 247 6.50 18.11 -15.94
N ASP A 248 6.20 16.85 -16.23
CA ASP A 248 5.30 16.46 -17.31
C ASP A 248 4.02 15.78 -16.78
N VAL A 249 3.18 15.29 -17.71
CA VAL A 249 1.98 14.52 -17.40
C VAL A 249 2.10 13.14 -18.03
N PHE A 250 2.03 12.10 -17.21
CA PHE A 250 1.99 10.73 -17.69
C PHE A 250 0.55 10.32 -18.00
N GLN A 251 0.17 10.43 -19.27
CA GLN A 251 -1.22 10.30 -19.71
C GLN A 251 -1.65 8.84 -19.85
N ASN A 252 -2.66 8.46 -19.06
CA ASN A 252 -3.37 7.18 -19.15
C ASN A 252 -4.88 7.44 -19.01
N PRO A 253 -5.53 8.11 -20.00
CA PRO A 253 -6.96 8.30 -19.96
C PRO A 253 -7.66 6.94 -20.05
N ARG A 254 -8.83 6.82 -19.41
CA ARG A 254 -9.59 5.55 -19.34
C ARG A 254 -9.75 4.80 -20.68
N PRO A 255 -10.01 5.45 -21.84
CA PRO A 255 -10.03 4.74 -23.13
C PRO A 255 -8.71 4.04 -23.47
N LEU A 256 -7.57 4.68 -23.19
CA LEU A 256 -6.25 4.07 -23.41
C LEU A 256 -6.00 2.90 -22.44
N ILE A 257 -6.39 3.03 -21.17
CA ILE A 257 -6.26 1.93 -20.19
C ILE A 257 -7.04 0.70 -20.68
N ARG A 258 -8.26 0.91 -21.19
CA ARG A 258 -9.09 -0.19 -21.72
C ARG A 258 -8.48 -0.85 -22.96
N ASP A 259 -8.02 -0.04 -23.92
CA ASP A 259 -7.37 -0.55 -25.13
C ASP A 259 -6.10 -1.35 -24.79
N LEU A 260 -5.21 -0.80 -23.96
CA LEU A 260 -4.00 -1.50 -23.52
C LEU A 260 -4.34 -2.78 -22.75
N CYS A 261 -5.32 -2.76 -21.84
CA CYS A 261 -5.76 -3.96 -21.12
C CYS A 261 -6.23 -5.06 -22.09
N GLN A 262 -6.98 -4.71 -23.13
CA GLN A 262 -7.43 -5.67 -24.14
C GLN A 262 -6.26 -6.22 -24.96
N ARG A 263 -5.31 -5.37 -25.36
CA ARG A 263 -4.12 -5.78 -26.12
C ARG A 263 -3.19 -6.68 -25.30
N ILE A 264 -3.00 -6.38 -24.01
CA ILE A 264 -2.25 -7.23 -23.07
C ILE A 264 -2.86 -8.64 -23.03
N HIS A 265 -4.18 -8.74 -22.86
CA HIS A 265 -4.86 -10.04 -22.90
C HIS A 265 -4.75 -10.73 -24.26
N ALA A 266 -4.86 -10.00 -25.37
CA ALA A 266 -4.72 -10.57 -26.72
C ALA A 266 -3.30 -11.11 -27.00
N ALA A 267 -2.27 -10.50 -26.39
CA ALA A 267 -0.90 -11.00 -26.41
C ALA A 267 -0.72 -12.28 -25.55
N GLY A 268 -1.71 -12.63 -24.72
CA GLY A 268 -1.63 -13.74 -23.77
C GLY A 268 -0.87 -13.40 -22.49
N SER A 269 -0.68 -12.11 -22.21
CA SER A 269 0.10 -11.62 -21.07
C SER A 269 -0.79 -11.37 -19.85
N VAL A 270 -0.21 -11.53 -18.65
CA VAL A 270 -0.85 -11.13 -17.39
C VAL A 270 -0.52 -9.67 -17.06
N PRO A 271 -1.50 -8.80 -16.77
CA PRO A 271 -1.25 -7.42 -16.40
C PRO A 271 -0.72 -7.27 -14.96
N GLU A 272 0.36 -6.49 -14.79
CA GLU A 272 0.71 -5.87 -13.50
C GLU A 272 0.12 -4.45 -13.43
N LEU A 273 -0.66 -4.17 -12.38
CA LEU A 273 -1.49 -2.98 -12.28
C LEU A 273 -0.74 -1.85 -11.57
N GLU A 274 -0.11 -0.98 -12.35
CA GLU A 274 0.71 0.14 -11.86
C GLU A 274 -0.18 1.25 -11.29
N CYS A 275 -0.17 1.38 -9.96
CA CYS A 275 -1.00 2.29 -9.18
C CYS A 275 -0.13 3.33 -8.46
N TYR A 276 -0.18 4.57 -8.95
CA TYR A 276 0.55 5.71 -8.40
C TYR A 276 -0.28 6.53 -7.41
N GLU A 277 -1.59 6.30 -7.36
CA GLU A 277 -2.55 7.03 -6.54
C GLU A 277 -3.69 6.11 -6.08
N VAL A 278 -4.40 6.53 -5.03
CA VAL A 278 -5.54 5.77 -4.47
C VAL A 278 -6.63 5.49 -5.53
N GLY A 279 -6.94 6.47 -6.37
CA GLY A 279 -7.96 6.33 -7.42
C GLY A 279 -7.57 5.38 -8.55
N HIS A 280 -6.28 5.01 -8.68
CA HIS A 280 -5.83 4.04 -9.67
C HIS A 280 -6.23 2.62 -9.24
N VAL A 281 -6.25 2.35 -7.93
CA VAL A 281 -6.81 1.10 -7.40
C VAL A 281 -8.29 1.01 -7.73
N ASP A 282 -9.06 2.08 -7.48
CA ASP A 282 -10.49 2.12 -7.83
C ASP A 282 -10.74 1.94 -9.33
N GLU A 283 -9.89 2.50 -10.19
CA GLU A 283 -9.98 2.32 -11.64
C GLU A 283 -9.77 0.85 -12.03
N ALA A 284 -8.74 0.20 -11.50
CA ALA A 284 -8.48 -1.22 -11.75
C ALA A 284 -9.64 -2.11 -11.26
N LEU A 285 -10.16 -1.84 -10.06
CA LEU A 285 -11.31 -2.58 -9.51
C LEU A 285 -12.58 -2.38 -10.35
N ARG A 286 -12.79 -1.17 -10.88
CA ARG A 286 -13.90 -0.89 -11.80
C ARG A 286 -13.76 -1.68 -13.10
N LEU A 287 -12.58 -1.67 -13.72
CA LEU A 287 -12.32 -2.45 -14.94
C LEU A 287 -12.49 -3.96 -14.69
N HIS A 288 -12.16 -4.43 -13.50
CA HIS A 288 -12.37 -5.83 -13.11
C HIS A 288 -13.86 -6.16 -12.95
N ALA A 289 -14.61 -5.30 -12.25
CA ALA A 289 -16.06 -5.46 -12.06
C ALA A 289 -16.84 -5.45 -13.39
N GLU A 290 -16.36 -4.70 -14.37
CA GLU A 290 -16.92 -4.68 -15.73
C GLU A 290 -16.48 -5.86 -16.62
N GLY A 291 -15.59 -6.73 -16.13
CA GLY A 291 -15.07 -7.88 -16.88
C GLY A 291 -14.03 -7.55 -17.95
N VAL A 292 -13.56 -6.29 -18.02
CA VAL A 292 -12.50 -5.88 -18.95
C VAL A 292 -11.14 -6.40 -18.45
N LEU A 293 -10.86 -6.22 -17.17
CA LEU A 293 -9.66 -6.72 -16.50
C LEU A 293 -9.95 -8.10 -15.88
N LYS A 294 -9.20 -9.13 -16.28
CA LYS A 294 -9.39 -10.50 -15.78
C LYS A 294 -8.48 -10.77 -14.59
N GLY A 295 -8.95 -11.59 -13.65
CA GLY A 295 -8.14 -12.04 -12.52
C GLY A 295 -7.25 -13.25 -12.89
N PRO A 296 -6.27 -13.60 -12.02
CA PRO A 296 -5.96 -12.97 -10.73
C PRO A 296 -5.36 -11.56 -10.87
N LEU A 297 -5.64 -10.68 -9.90
CA LEU A 297 -5.16 -9.29 -9.93
C LEU A 297 -3.80 -9.18 -9.22
N HIS A 298 -2.83 -8.53 -9.87
CA HIS A 298 -1.53 -8.21 -9.30
C HIS A 298 -1.32 -6.69 -9.28
N PHE A 299 -1.34 -6.07 -8.11
CA PHE A 299 -1.17 -4.63 -7.94
C PHE A 299 0.29 -4.25 -7.70
N GLN A 300 0.78 -3.23 -8.39
CA GLN A 300 2.08 -2.63 -8.14
C GLN A 300 1.86 -1.21 -7.63
N PHE A 301 2.11 -0.97 -6.33
CA PHE A 301 2.03 0.37 -5.77
C PHE A 301 3.35 1.11 -6.05
N VAL A 302 3.27 2.20 -6.82
CA VAL A 302 4.44 2.99 -7.21
C VAL A 302 4.45 4.29 -6.41
N LEU A 303 5.45 4.45 -5.55
CA LEU A 303 5.46 5.47 -4.51
C LEU A 303 6.61 6.47 -4.66
N GLY A 304 6.35 7.73 -4.34
CA GLY A 304 7.38 8.76 -4.25
C GLY A 304 7.84 9.36 -5.57
N VAL A 305 7.14 9.06 -6.68
CA VAL A 305 7.28 9.82 -7.93
C VAL A 305 6.81 11.26 -7.69
N PRO A 306 7.58 12.29 -8.08
CA PRO A 306 7.09 13.67 -8.02
C PRO A 306 5.83 13.86 -8.87
N GLY A 307 4.67 14.07 -8.24
CA GLY A 307 3.37 14.18 -8.89
C GLY A 307 2.42 13.01 -8.63
N GLY A 308 2.90 11.91 -8.03
CA GLY A 308 2.08 10.82 -7.51
C GLY A 308 2.10 10.73 -5.98
N ILE A 309 1.58 9.63 -5.45
CA ILE A 309 1.39 9.46 -4.01
C ILE A 309 2.73 9.33 -3.27
N GLY A 310 2.80 9.94 -2.09
CA GLY A 310 4.00 9.94 -1.26
C GLY A 310 4.35 8.54 -0.71
N ALA A 311 5.64 8.23 -0.64
CA ALA A 311 6.16 7.00 -0.05
C ALA A 311 6.11 7.04 1.49
N ARG A 312 5.01 6.56 2.06
CA ARG A 312 4.76 6.49 3.51
C ARG A 312 4.07 5.18 3.91
N GLU A 313 4.25 4.76 5.16
CA GLU A 313 3.67 3.52 5.66
C GLU A 313 2.13 3.57 5.76
N ASP A 314 1.56 4.70 6.19
CA ASP A 314 0.10 4.91 6.25
C ASP A 314 -0.55 4.71 4.87
N VAL A 315 0.13 5.16 3.82
CA VAL A 315 -0.32 5.01 2.42
C VAL A 315 -0.32 3.55 2.00
N VAL A 316 0.77 2.81 2.23
CA VAL A 316 0.85 1.38 1.85
C VAL A 316 -0.26 0.61 2.56
N ARG A 317 -0.44 0.81 3.86
CA ARG A 317 -1.50 0.15 4.63
C ARG A 317 -2.90 0.48 4.10
N PHE A 318 -3.12 1.73 3.73
CA PHE A 318 -4.37 2.15 3.11
C PHE A 318 -4.61 1.45 1.78
N LEU A 319 -3.67 1.49 0.83
CA LEU A 319 -3.80 0.83 -0.47
C LEU A 319 -4.05 -0.69 -0.34
N VAL A 320 -3.32 -1.37 0.55
CA VAL A 320 -3.53 -2.80 0.86
C VAL A 320 -4.94 -3.06 1.41
N SER A 321 -5.52 -2.14 2.17
CA SER A 321 -6.89 -2.30 2.68
C SER A 321 -7.98 -2.18 1.59
N GLN A 322 -7.64 -1.66 0.41
CA GLN A 322 -8.59 -1.42 -0.68
C GLN A 322 -8.66 -2.58 -1.69
N ILE A 323 -7.64 -3.46 -1.75
CA ILE A 323 -7.61 -4.54 -2.73
C ILE A 323 -8.47 -5.75 -2.27
N PRO A 324 -9.08 -6.50 -3.21
CA PRO A 324 -9.94 -7.63 -2.87
C PRO A 324 -9.13 -8.84 -2.37
N PRO A 325 -9.76 -9.73 -1.57
CA PRO A 325 -9.14 -11.00 -1.22
C PRO A 325 -8.71 -11.79 -2.46
N GLY A 326 -7.54 -12.42 -2.40
CA GLY A 326 -6.97 -13.18 -3.51
C GLY A 326 -6.18 -12.34 -4.53
N ALA A 327 -6.24 -11.01 -4.46
CA ALA A 327 -5.30 -10.16 -5.18
C ALA A 327 -3.91 -10.24 -4.52
N THR A 328 -2.87 -10.21 -5.35
CA THR A 328 -1.49 -10.03 -4.91
C THR A 328 -1.09 -8.57 -5.08
N TRP A 329 -0.09 -8.12 -4.32
CA TRP A 329 0.39 -6.74 -4.41
C TRP A 329 1.88 -6.64 -4.14
N GLY A 330 2.54 -5.64 -4.71
CA GLY A 330 3.93 -5.29 -4.47
C GLY A 330 4.15 -3.78 -4.36
N VAL A 331 5.38 -3.39 -3.98
CA VAL A 331 5.78 -1.98 -3.87
C VAL A 331 7.04 -1.71 -4.68
N ALA A 332 7.00 -0.62 -5.44
CA ALA A 332 8.09 0.04 -6.12
C ALA A 332 8.15 1.46 -5.55
N ALA A 333 9.33 1.95 -5.19
CA ALA A 333 9.45 3.29 -4.64
C ALA A 333 10.71 3.97 -5.14
N VAL A 334 10.60 5.25 -5.48
CA VAL A 334 11.63 5.98 -6.20
C VAL A 334 12.77 6.45 -5.29
N GLY A 335 14.00 6.29 -5.76
CA GLY A 335 15.24 6.76 -5.15
C GLY A 335 15.42 6.26 -3.72
N ARG A 336 15.63 7.19 -2.79
CA ARG A 336 15.84 6.90 -1.36
C ARG A 336 14.69 6.12 -0.71
N HIS A 337 13.51 6.09 -1.33
CA HIS A 337 12.33 5.40 -0.81
C HIS A 337 12.31 3.91 -1.17
N GLN A 338 13.08 3.46 -2.17
CA GLN A 338 13.10 2.06 -2.63
C GLN A 338 13.28 1.09 -1.45
N ARG A 339 14.36 1.27 -0.68
CA ARG A 339 14.70 0.39 0.44
C ARG A 339 13.62 0.36 1.54
N PRO A 340 13.27 1.47 2.22
CA PRO A 340 12.32 1.40 3.33
C PRO A 340 10.94 0.90 2.93
N MET A 341 10.48 1.18 1.70
CA MET A 341 9.15 0.77 1.23
C MET A 341 9.09 -0.69 0.77
N THR A 342 10.13 -1.20 0.10
CA THR A 342 10.21 -2.62 -0.26
C THR A 342 10.37 -3.50 0.99
N GLU A 343 11.18 -3.07 1.96
CA GLU A 343 11.30 -3.76 3.25
C GLU A 343 9.96 -3.78 4.02
N LEU A 344 9.19 -2.69 3.95
CA LEU A 344 7.84 -2.62 4.52
C LEU A 344 6.89 -3.58 3.81
N ALA A 345 6.88 -3.63 2.47
CA ALA A 345 6.04 -4.54 1.70
C ALA A 345 6.27 -6.00 2.11
N MET A 346 7.54 -6.41 2.24
CA MET A 346 7.91 -7.75 2.70
C MET A 346 7.43 -8.06 4.12
N ARG A 347 7.48 -7.09 5.05
CA ARG A 347 6.93 -7.27 6.41
C ARG A 347 5.41 -7.37 6.43
N LEU A 348 4.72 -6.77 5.46
CA LEU A 348 3.26 -6.73 5.38
C LEU A 348 2.64 -7.85 4.52
N GLY A 349 3.45 -8.79 4.02
CA GLY A 349 2.94 -9.89 3.19
C GLY A 349 2.95 -9.61 1.68
N GLY A 350 3.33 -8.40 1.25
CA GLY A 350 3.42 -8.02 -0.15
C GLY A 350 4.70 -8.48 -0.85
N HIS A 351 4.79 -8.14 -2.13
CA HIS A 351 5.91 -8.33 -3.04
C HIS A 351 6.77 -7.07 -3.16
N ALA A 352 7.92 -7.16 -3.83
CA ALA A 352 8.84 -6.03 -3.92
C ALA A 352 9.43 -5.88 -5.33
N ARG A 353 9.59 -4.63 -5.75
CA ARG A 353 10.31 -4.25 -6.96
C ARG A 353 11.50 -3.37 -6.61
N VAL A 354 12.67 -3.72 -7.14
CA VAL A 354 13.92 -2.96 -7.02
C VAL A 354 14.58 -2.81 -8.39
N GLY A 355 15.68 -2.06 -8.49
CA GLY A 355 16.44 -1.93 -9.73
C GLY A 355 16.78 -0.49 -10.08
N LEU A 356 17.62 -0.34 -11.11
CA LEU A 356 18.18 0.94 -11.54
C LEU A 356 17.12 1.91 -12.09
N GLU A 357 16.02 1.40 -12.63
CA GLU A 357 14.90 2.23 -13.07
C GLU A 357 14.35 3.08 -11.93
N ASP A 358 14.18 2.48 -10.76
CA ASP A 358 13.57 3.14 -9.61
C ASP A 358 14.62 3.85 -8.74
N ASN A 359 15.85 3.33 -8.66
CA ASN A 359 16.91 3.86 -7.82
C ASN A 359 18.32 3.40 -8.27
N ILE A 360 19.21 4.35 -8.49
CA ILE A 360 20.60 4.09 -8.91
C ILE A 360 21.60 3.94 -7.75
N TYR A 361 21.15 4.06 -6.49
CA TYR A 361 22.04 4.09 -5.31
C TYR A 361 21.94 2.81 -4.48
N LEU A 362 23.08 2.15 -4.23
CA LEU A 362 23.16 1.10 -3.22
C LEU A 362 23.08 1.72 -1.83
N GLU A 363 23.83 2.77 -1.56
CA GLU A 363 23.77 3.55 -0.32
C GLU A 363 23.77 5.04 -0.63
N LYS A 364 23.56 5.89 0.38
CA LYS A 364 23.59 7.34 0.18
C LYS A 364 24.94 7.75 -0.40
N GLY A 365 24.93 8.18 -1.67
CA GLY A 365 26.15 8.60 -2.40
C GLY A 365 26.96 7.46 -3.01
N VAL A 366 26.51 6.20 -2.90
CA VAL A 366 27.19 5.04 -3.50
C VAL A 366 26.29 4.47 -4.60
N LEU A 367 26.71 4.62 -5.86
CA LEU A 367 26.00 4.06 -7.01
C LEU A 367 25.96 2.53 -6.93
N ALA A 368 24.86 1.94 -7.37
CA ALA A 368 24.74 0.50 -7.54
C ALA A 368 25.39 0.07 -8.86
N GLU A 369 26.25 -0.96 -8.80
CA GLU A 369 26.89 -1.56 -9.97
C GLU A 369 25.95 -2.54 -10.67
N GLY A 370 24.94 -1.97 -11.34
CA GLY A 370 23.80 -2.69 -11.87
C GLY A 370 22.63 -2.73 -10.88
N SER A 371 21.57 -3.43 -11.25
CA SER A 371 20.43 -3.75 -10.39
C SER A 371 20.70 -4.94 -9.46
N ALA A 372 21.60 -5.86 -9.83
CA ALA A 372 21.88 -7.07 -9.07
C ALA A 372 22.31 -6.83 -7.59
N PRO A 373 23.13 -5.80 -7.26
CA PRO A 373 23.42 -5.49 -5.85
C PRO A 373 22.18 -5.06 -5.05
N LEU A 374 21.24 -4.34 -5.67
CA LEU A 374 19.98 -3.93 -5.04
C LEU A 374 19.09 -5.14 -4.76
N VAL A 375 19.03 -6.08 -5.72
CA VAL A 375 18.36 -7.36 -5.60
C VAL A 375 18.95 -8.20 -4.47
N ALA A 376 20.27 -8.40 -4.47
CA ALA A 376 20.94 -9.25 -3.48
C ALA A 376 20.65 -8.77 -2.05
N ARG A 377 20.65 -7.45 -1.83
CA ARG A 377 20.26 -6.84 -0.56
C ARG A 377 18.79 -7.10 -0.23
N ALA A 378 17.87 -6.89 -1.18
CA ALA A 378 16.45 -7.12 -0.97
C ALA A 378 16.16 -8.58 -0.61
N ALA A 379 16.79 -9.54 -1.32
CA ALA A 379 16.70 -10.97 -1.05
C ALA A 379 17.29 -11.34 0.33
N ALA A 380 18.42 -10.75 0.73
CA ALA A 380 18.99 -10.96 2.05
C ALA A 380 18.07 -10.45 3.17
N TYR A 381 17.48 -9.27 2.98
CA TYR A 381 16.50 -8.74 3.92
C TYR A 381 15.25 -9.62 4.01
N ALA A 382 14.70 -10.08 2.88
CA ALA A 382 13.57 -11.00 2.85
C ALA A 382 13.82 -12.23 3.72
N ARG A 383 14.97 -12.89 3.55
CA ARG A 383 15.38 -14.05 4.37
C ARG A 383 15.45 -13.69 5.86
N SER A 384 15.97 -12.50 6.20
CA SER A 384 16.08 -12.04 7.59
C SER A 384 14.73 -11.84 8.30
N VAL A 385 13.65 -11.62 7.55
CA VAL A 385 12.29 -11.49 8.09
C VAL A 385 11.42 -12.72 7.84
N GLY A 386 12.03 -13.86 7.49
CA GLY A 386 11.33 -15.13 7.29
C GLY A 386 10.55 -15.23 5.98
N ARG A 387 10.90 -14.44 4.96
CA ARG A 387 10.34 -14.50 3.61
C ARG A 387 11.30 -15.24 2.67
N GLU A 388 10.77 -16.18 1.92
CA GLU A 388 11.42 -16.97 0.88
C GLU A 388 11.21 -16.31 -0.48
N VAL A 389 12.30 -15.97 -1.17
CA VAL A 389 12.22 -15.45 -2.54
C VAL A 389 11.95 -16.62 -3.49
N VAL A 390 10.84 -16.57 -4.21
CA VAL A 390 10.42 -17.67 -5.09
C VAL A 390 11.15 -17.66 -6.43
N ASP A 391 11.28 -18.82 -7.05
CA ASP A 391 11.77 -18.94 -8.42
C ASP A 391 10.69 -18.53 -9.47
N PRO A 392 11.04 -18.35 -10.76
CA PRO A 392 10.16 -17.95 -11.83
C PRO A 392 9.05 -18.97 -12.08
N ALA A 393 9.32 -20.27 -11.89
CA ALA A 393 8.31 -21.31 -12.07
C ALA A 393 7.19 -21.15 -11.03
N ARG A 394 7.54 -20.90 -9.77
CA ARG A 394 6.58 -20.62 -8.70
C ARG A 394 5.93 -19.25 -8.85
N ALA A 395 6.68 -18.23 -9.25
CA ALA A 395 6.11 -16.91 -9.54
C ALA A 395 5.04 -16.97 -10.66
N ARG A 396 5.26 -17.76 -11.73
CA ARG A 396 4.25 -17.99 -12.77
C ARG A 396 2.94 -18.53 -12.21
N GLN A 397 3.02 -19.49 -11.28
CA GLN A 397 1.83 -20.04 -10.61
C GLN A 397 1.10 -18.99 -9.77
N LEU A 398 1.85 -18.22 -8.96
CA LEU A 398 1.29 -17.19 -8.09
C LEU A 398 0.62 -16.05 -8.88
N LEU A 399 1.19 -15.72 -10.05
CA LEU A 399 0.69 -14.66 -10.93
C LEU A 399 -0.37 -15.16 -11.93
N GLY A 400 -0.72 -16.45 -11.91
CA GLY A 400 -1.69 -17.01 -12.84
C GLY A 400 -1.23 -17.04 -14.31
N ILE A 401 0.08 -17.00 -14.55
CA ILE A 401 0.66 -17.15 -15.88
C ILE A 401 0.47 -18.61 -16.28
N SER A 402 -0.50 -18.87 -17.15
CA SER A 402 -0.81 -20.21 -17.64
C SER A 402 0.37 -20.73 -18.45
N GLY A 403 0.95 -21.86 -18.04
CA GLY A 403 2.16 -22.39 -18.63
C GLY A 403 2.04 -22.62 -20.13
N ALA A 404 3.02 -22.13 -20.89
CA ALA A 404 3.53 -22.88 -22.01
C ALA A 404 3.76 -24.31 -21.51
N THR A 405 3.10 -25.27 -22.16
CA THR A 405 3.28 -26.70 -21.93
C THR A 405 4.77 -27.03 -21.84
N VAL A 406 5.24 -27.34 -20.64
CA VAL A 406 6.42 -28.18 -20.48
C VAL A 406 6.06 -29.49 -21.16
N GLY A 407 6.72 -29.79 -22.27
CA GLY A 407 6.59 -31.08 -22.93
C GLY A 407 7.01 -32.18 -21.96
N ALA A 408 6.03 -32.77 -21.28
CA ALA A 408 6.20 -34.06 -20.65
C ALA A 408 6.36 -35.06 -21.80
N GLY A 409 7.63 -35.33 -22.13
CA GLY A 409 7.98 -36.44 -23.00
C GLY A 409 7.36 -37.73 -22.43
N ASP A 410 6.70 -38.45 -23.33
CA ASP A 410 6.37 -39.86 -23.16
C ASP A 410 7.57 -40.62 -22.58
N ALA A 411 7.43 -41.07 -21.33
CA ALA A 411 8.30 -42.07 -20.75
C ALA A 411 7.53 -42.88 -19.69
N ARG A 412 6.54 -43.64 -20.15
CA ARG A 412 6.15 -44.89 -19.49
C ARG A 412 6.07 -46.00 -20.54
N ALA A 413 7.26 -46.49 -20.88
CA ALA A 413 7.45 -47.87 -21.28
C ALA A 413 7.77 -48.69 -20.02
N GLN A 414 6.78 -49.46 -19.54
CA GLN A 414 6.88 -50.83 -19.03
C GLN A 414 5.51 -51.27 -18.51
#